data_AF-A0A536AVF7-F1
#
_entry.id   AF-A0A536AVF7-F1
#
_cell.length_a   1.000
_cell.length_b   1.000
_cell.length_c   1.000
_cell.angle_alpha   90.00
_cell.angle_beta   90.00
_cell.angle_gamma   90.00
#
_symmetry.space_group_name_H-M   'P 1'
#
loop_
_entity.id
_entity.type
_entity.pdbx_description
1 polymer ?
#
loop_
_entity_poly.entity_id
_entity_poly.type
_entity_poly.pdbx_seq_one_letter_code
_entity_poly.pdbx_strand_id
1 'polypeptide(L)'
;MEPIALFGIQFTMSLVAYALIAFWYVVPRLSSLPREVALVPLLWVHAFRIVGGTILAPGAVDAGVPMEFRVMIGYGDLATAALALLALVA
;
A
#
# COMPACT_ATOMS: atom_id res chain seq x y z
N MET A 1 -2.47 6.74 -23.61
CA MET A 1 -3.31 6.79 -22.40
C MET A 1 -2.57 7.68 -21.43
N GLU A 2 -3.24 8.68 -20.85
CA GLU A 2 -2.62 9.52 -19.82
C GLU A 2 -2.16 8.64 -18.64
N PRO A 3 -0.95 8.82 -18.09
CA PRO A 3 -0.44 7.98 -17.01
C PRO A 3 -1.42 7.84 -15.84
N ILE A 4 -2.13 8.92 -15.49
CA ILE A 4 -3.10 8.94 -14.40
C ILE A 4 -4.30 8.01 -14.64
N ALA A 5 -4.73 7.84 -15.89
CA ALA A 5 -5.82 6.94 -16.23
C ALA A 5 -5.39 5.48 -16.03
N LEU A 6 -4.15 5.14 -16.41
CA LEU A 6 -3.60 3.80 -16.17
C LEU A 6 -3.47 3.52 -14.67
N PHE A 7 -2.98 4.49 -13.88
CA PHE A 7 -2.94 4.38 -12.42
C PHE A 7 -4.32 4.17 -11.81
N GLY A 8 -5.34 4.89 -12.29
CA GLY A 8 -6.71 4.73 -11.83
C GLY A 8 -7.27 3.33 -12.08
N ILE A 9 -7.01 2.76 -13.26
CA ILE A 9 -7.40 1.38 -13.61
C ILE A 9 -6.68 0.39 -12.70
N GLN A 10 -5.35 0.49 -12.59
CA GLN A 10 -4.54 -0.40 -11.75
C GLN A 10 -4.99 -0.35 -10.29
N PHE A 11 -5.15 0.86 -9.73
CA PHE A 11 -5.62 1.05 -8.37
C PHE A 11 -6.99 0.42 -8.14
N THR A 12 -7.94 0.66 -9.04
CA THR A 12 -9.31 0.12 -8.92
C THR A 12 -9.32 -1.40 -8.98
N MET A 13 -8.59 -1.99 -9.93
CA MET A 13 -8.48 -3.45 -10.04
C MET A 13 -7.80 -4.07 -8.81
N SER A 14 -6.70 -3.46 -8.34
CA SER A 14 -6.01 -3.91 -7.12
C SER A 14 -6.91 -3.79 -5.90
N LEU A 15 -7.66 -2.69 -5.74
CA LEU A 15 -8.59 -2.50 -4.63
C LEU A 15 -9.66 -3.60 -4.62
N VAL A 16 -10.25 -3.92 -5.78
CA VAL A 16 -11.22 -5.02 -5.89
C VAL A 16 -10.58 -6.36 -5.53
N ALA A 17 -9.39 -6.66 -6.06
CA ALA A 17 -8.69 -7.90 -5.75
C ALA A 17 -8.36 -8.02 -4.25
N TYR A 18 -7.84 -6.96 -3.63
CA TYR A 18 -7.55 -6.94 -2.21
C TYR A 18 -8.82 -7.05 -1.36
N ALA A 19 -9.93 -6.42 -1.76
CA ALA A 19 -11.21 -6.55 -1.06
C ALA A 19 -11.74 -7.99 -1.10
N LEU A 20 -11.65 -8.66 -2.26
CA LEU A 20 -12.04 -10.07 -2.41
C LEU A 20 -11.13 -10.98 -1.57
N ILE A 21 -9.81 -10.75 -1.60
CA ILE A 21 -8.86 -11.50 -0.76
C ILE A 21 -9.18 -11.30 0.72
N ALA A 22 -9.45 -10.05 1.12
CA ALA A 22 -9.79 -9.72 2.49
C ALA A 22 -11.05 -10.45 2.93
N PHE A 23 -12.11 -10.40 2.13
CA PHE A 23 -13.41 -11.00 2.44
C PHE A 23 -13.35 -12.54 2.48
N TRP A 24 -12.76 -13.18 1.46
CA TRP A 24 -12.75 -14.65 1.37
C TRP A 24 -11.71 -15.31 2.27
N TYR A 25 -10.56 -14.66 2.48
CA TYR A 25 -9.42 -15.34 3.10
C TYR A 25 -8.96 -14.71 4.42
N VAL A 26 -8.86 -13.38 4.48
CA VAL A 26 -8.24 -12.70 5.63
C VAL A 26 -9.22 -12.58 6.80
N VAL A 27 -10.40 -11.98 6.58
CA VAL A 27 -11.39 -11.72 7.62
C VAL A 27 -11.81 -12.99 8.37
N PRO A 28 -12.17 -14.12 7.71
CA PRO A 28 -12.58 -15.32 8.43
C PRO A 28 -11.49 -15.90 9.33
N ARG A 29 -10.21 -15.70 8.99
CA ARG A 29 -9.06 -16.24 9.75
C ARG A 29 -8.64 -15.32 10.89
N LEU A 30 -8.67 -14.01 10.66
CA LEU A 30 -8.25 -13.03 11.67
C LEU A 30 -9.32 -12.77 12.72
N SER A 31 -10.60 -12.98 12.40
CA SER A 31 -11.72 -12.66 13.31
C SER A 31 -11.77 -13.54 14.57
N SER A 32 -11.09 -14.70 14.56
CA SER A 32 -11.00 -15.60 15.71
C SER A 32 -9.78 -15.35 16.60
N LEU A 33 -8.89 -14.43 16.20
CA LEU A 33 -7.66 -14.13 16.93
C LEU A 33 -7.83 -12.89 17.81
N PRO A 34 -7.06 -12.77 18.90
CA PRO A 34 -6.90 -11.50 19.62
C PRO A 34 -6.44 -10.40 18.66
N ARG A 35 -6.92 -9.18 18.87
CA ARG A 35 -6.68 -8.05 17.94
C ARG A 35 -5.20 -7.82 17.68
N GLU A 36 -4.39 -7.92 18.72
CA GLU A 36 -2.94 -7.69 18.68
C GLU A 36 -2.27 -8.67 17.72
N VAL A 37 -2.64 -9.95 17.79
CA VAL A 37 -2.12 -11.02 16.91
C VAL A 37 -2.66 -10.85 15.49
N ALA A 38 -3.93 -10.45 15.36
CA ALA A 38 -4.56 -10.25 14.06
C ALA A 38 -3.94 -9.09 13.26
N LEU A 39 -3.42 -8.06 13.94
CA LEU A 39 -2.82 -6.90 13.30
C LEU A 39 -1.42 -7.17 12.74
N VAL A 40 -0.63 -8.06 13.35
CA VAL A 40 0.74 -8.36 12.93
C VAL A 40 0.87 -8.67 11.41
N PRO A 41 0.11 -9.61 10.82
CA PRO A 41 0.22 -9.88 9.38
C PRO A 41 -0.22 -8.67 8.53
N LEU A 42 -1.16 -7.86 8.99
CA LEU A 42 -1.59 -6.65 8.29
C LEU A 42 -0.49 -5.58 8.33
N LEU A 43 0.20 -5.42 9.44
CA LEU A 43 1.34 -4.51 9.56
C LEU A 43 2.49 -4.91 8.63
N TRP A 44 2.77 -6.21 8.48
CA TRP A 44 3.77 -6.67 7.52
C TRP A 44 3.44 -6.28 6.08
N VAL A 45 2.18 -6.33 5.65
CA VAL A 45 1.78 -5.82 4.33
C VAL A 45 2.11 -4.34 4.17
N HIS A 46 1.91 -3.54 5.22
CA HIS A 46 2.20 -2.11 5.21
C HIS A 46 3.71 -1.81 5.27
N ALA A 47 4.51 -2.65 5.91
CA ALA A 47 5.97 -2.50 5.94
C ALA A 47 6.59 -2.54 4.53
N PHE A 48 6.02 -3.31 3.60
CA PHE A 48 6.47 -3.36 2.21
C PHE A 48 6.10 -2.14 1.36
N ARG A 49 5.30 -1.20 1.89
CA ARG A 49 5.02 0.06 1.18
C ARG A 49 6.28 0.89 0.93
N ILE A 50 7.41 0.57 1.56
CA ILE A 50 8.70 1.21 1.25
C ILE A 50 9.04 1.22 -0.25
N VAL A 51 8.57 0.23 -1.01
CA VAL A 51 8.72 0.15 -2.47
C VAL A 51 8.05 1.32 -3.19
N GLY A 52 6.93 1.84 -2.68
CA GLY A 52 6.24 3.00 -3.25
C GLY A 52 7.08 4.27 -3.29
N GLY A 53 8.07 4.38 -2.39
CA GLY A 53 9.06 5.47 -2.40
C GLY A 53 9.86 5.58 -3.70
N THR A 54 9.98 4.49 -4.47
CA THR A 54 10.69 4.48 -5.76
C THR A 54 10.10 5.43 -6.79
N ILE A 55 8.83 5.84 -6.64
CA ILE A 55 8.16 6.80 -7.54
C ILE A 55 8.83 8.19 -7.55
N LEU A 56 9.61 8.51 -6.52
CA LEU A 56 10.37 9.75 -6.41
C LEU A 56 11.73 9.70 -7.11
N ALA A 57 12.22 8.50 -7.45
CA ALA A 57 13.50 8.37 -8.12
C ALA A 57 13.44 8.98 -9.54
N PRO A 58 14.49 9.71 -9.97
CA PRO A 58 14.54 10.28 -11.32
C PRO A 58 14.34 9.20 -12.38
N GLY A 59 13.40 9.41 -13.30
CA GLY A 59 13.09 8.48 -14.39
C GLY A 59 12.31 7.21 -14.00
N ALA A 60 11.89 7.06 -12.74
CA ALA A 60 11.11 5.89 -12.30
C ALA A 60 9.70 5.84 -12.91
N VAL A 61 9.13 6.99 -13.23
CA VAL A 61 7.84 7.11 -13.91
C VAL A 61 7.93 8.15 -15.02
N ASP A 62 6.95 8.10 -15.93
CA ASP A 62 6.82 9.04 -17.03
C ASP A 62 6.75 10.50 -16.53
N ALA A 63 7.33 11.43 -17.31
CA ALA A 63 7.36 12.85 -16.97
C ALA A 63 5.97 13.49 -16.88
N GLY A 64 4.96 12.93 -17.54
CA GLY A 64 3.56 13.33 -17.48
C GLY A 64 2.86 12.99 -16.17
N VAL A 65 3.49 12.23 -15.26
CA VAL A 65 2.90 11.95 -13.94
C VAL A 65 2.96 13.19 -13.05
N PRO A 66 1.81 13.69 -12.53
CA PRO A 66 1.77 14.89 -11.70
C PRO A 66 2.72 14.80 -10.51
N MET A 67 3.46 15.89 -10.25
CA MET A 67 4.41 15.94 -9.13
C MET A 67 3.71 15.73 -7.78
N GLU A 68 2.51 16.30 -7.62
CA GLU A 68 1.72 16.15 -6.39
C GLU A 68 1.38 14.68 -6.11
N PHE A 69 1.03 13.91 -7.15
CA PHE A 69 0.76 12.47 -7.04
C PHE A 69 2.02 11.70 -6.63
N ARG A 70 3.16 12.01 -7.24
CA ARG A 70 4.45 11.38 -6.90
C ARG A 70 4.88 11.67 -5.46
N VAL A 71 4.74 12.92 -5.01
CA VAL A 71 5.04 13.32 -3.61
C VAL A 71 4.12 12.62 -2.63
N MET A 72 2.80 12.60 -2.92
CA MET A 72 1.80 11.94 -2.09
C MET A 72 2.11 10.45 -1.91
N ILE A 73 2.32 9.72 -3.01
CA ILE A 73 2.64 8.28 -2.93
C ILE A 73 4.00 8.07 -2.29
N GLY A 74 5.04 8.75 -2.77
CA GLY A 74 6.41 8.50 -2.34
C GLY A 74 6.59 8.68 -0.84
N TYR A 75 6.25 9.86 -0.30
CA TYR A 75 6.40 10.11 1.13
C TYR A 75 5.30 9.44 1.96
N GLY A 76 4.07 9.34 1.46
CA GLY A 76 2.98 8.66 2.16
C GLY A 76 3.29 7.19 2.39
N ASP A 77 3.85 6.52 1.40
CA ASP A 77 4.20 5.10 1.49
C ASP A 77 5.41 4.84 2.38
N LEU A 78 6.43 5.69 2.30
CA LEU A 78 7.58 5.64 3.21
C LEU A 78 7.15 5.87 4.67
N ALA A 79 6.29 6.86 4.93
CA ALA A 79 5.76 7.12 6.26
C ALA A 79 4.92 5.94 6.77
N THR A 80 4.08 5.37 5.92
CA THR A 80 3.25 4.20 6.27
C THR A 80 4.11 2.98 6.61
N ALA A 81 5.16 2.72 5.82
CA ALA A 81 6.09 1.64 6.09
C ALA A 81 6.83 1.83 7.42
N ALA A 82 7.29 3.05 7.69
CA ALA A 82 7.94 3.39 8.96
C ALA A 82 6.99 3.17 10.16
N LEU A 83 5.75 3.66 10.08
CA LEU A 83 4.74 3.47 11.13
C LEU A 83 4.41 1.99 11.33
N ALA A 84 4.34 1.20 10.26
CA ALA A 84 4.09 -0.23 10.36
C ALA A 84 5.23 -0.97 11.09
N LEU A 85 6.48 -0.64 10.76
CA LEU A 85 7.64 -1.22 11.46
C LEU A 85 7.70 -0.80 12.93
N LEU A 86 7.40 0.46 13.25
CA LEU A 86 7.31 0.94 14.62
C LEU A 86 6.21 0.20 15.40
N ALA A 87 5.04 0.00 14.80
CA ALA A 87 3.95 -0.73 15.43
C ALA A 87 4.25 -2.22 15.64
N LEU A 88 5.13 -2.82 14.84
CA LEU A 88 5.55 -4.22 15.01
C LEU A 88 6.51 -4.43 16.19
N VAL A 89 7.24 -3.39 16.61
CA VAL A 89 8.24 -3.47 17.69
C VAL A 89 7.80 -2.81 18.99
N ALA A 90 6.63 -2.16 19.00
CA ALA A 90 6.01 -1.53 20.16
C ALA A 90 5.24 -2.55 21.01
#